data_AF-A0A0W1D205-F1
#
_entry.id   AF-A0A0W1D205-F1
#
_cell.length_a   1.000
_cell.length_b   1.000
_cell.length_c   1.000
_cell.angle_alpha   90.00
_cell.angle_beta   90.00
_cell.angle_gamma   90.00
#
_symmetry.space_group_name_H-M   'P 1'
#
loop_
_entity.id
_entity.type
_entity.pdbx_description
1 polymer ?
#
loop_
_entity_poly.entity_id
_entity_poly.type
_entity_poly.pdbx_seq_one_letter_code
_entity_poly.pdbx_strand_id
1 'polypeptide(L)'
;MIKLLAFFTFLITSAVGLLGLLVLISAPFHWLAIAFMSCCRPRLVLARAAICFMAIWLIAVIALPPVTGTVIGMLLAIFLAPWPARLWATGAAFHADDAEQRAAAADIRNIRLESEGSRLRVTVAKPWREYITDSERARLVSVYQLPASFPR
;
A
#
# COMPACT_ATOMS: atom_id res chain seq x y z
N MET A 1 15.17 -32.10 -25.00
CA MET A 1 14.95 -31.82 -23.56
C MET A 1 15.81 -30.65 -23.05
N ILE A 2 17.13 -30.65 -23.25
CA ILE A 2 18.03 -29.56 -22.81
C ILE A 2 17.65 -28.17 -23.37
N LYS A 3 17.32 -28.07 -24.66
CA LYS A 3 16.89 -26.80 -25.29
C LYS A 3 15.58 -26.25 -24.72
N LEU A 4 14.65 -27.14 -24.33
CA LEU A 4 13.38 -26.77 -23.72
C LEU A 4 13.61 -26.24 -22.29
N LEU A 5 14.46 -26.91 -21.52
CA LEU A 5 14.85 -26.49 -20.18
C LEU A 5 15.53 -25.11 -20.21
N ALA A 6 16.47 -24.90 -21.14
CA ALA A 6 17.15 -23.62 -21.33
C ALA A 6 16.20 -22.48 -21.73
N PHE A 7 15.17 -22.79 -22.54
CA PHE A 7 14.14 -21.82 -22.89
C PHE A 7 13.28 -21.43 -21.67
N PHE A 8 12.85 -22.40 -20.87
CA PHE A 8 12.08 -22.13 -19.65
C PHE A 8 12.88 -21.35 -18.61
N THR A 9 14.16 -21.69 -18.41
CA THR A 9 15.02 -20.92 -17.49
C THR A 9 15.20 -19.49 -17.99
N PHE A 10 15.43 -19.28 -19.28
CA PHE A 10 15.52 -17.93 -19.86
C PHE A 10 14.23 -17.12 -19.65
N LEU A 11 13.06 -17.73 -19.85
CA LEU A 11 11.77 -17.08 -19.67
C LEU A 11 11.53 -16.67 -18.22
N ILE A 12 11.83 -17.57 -17.27
CA ILE A 12 11.74 -17.27 -15.83
C ILE A 12 12.69 -16.15 -15.45
N THR A 13 13.94 -16.21 -15.90
CA THR A 13 14.96 -15.20 -15.57
C THR A 13 14.58 -13.83 -16.11
N SER A 14 14.04 -13.78 -17.33
CA SER A 14 13.54 -12.55 -17.97
C SER A 14 12.33 -11.97 -17.23
N ALA A 15 11.38 -12.82 -16.82
CA ALA A 15 10.23 -12.39 -16.04
C ALA A 15 10.64 -11.83 -14.67
N VAL A 16 11.57 -12.49 -13.99
CA VAL A 16 12.14 -12.03 -12.71
C VAL A 16 12.85 -10.69 -12.88
N GLY A 17 13.64 -10.53 -13.95
CA GLY A 17 14.34 -9.27 -14.25
C GLY A 17 13.37 -8.11 -14.51
N LEU A 18 12.34 -8.33 -15.34
CA LEU A 18 11.32 -7.33 -15.63
C LEU A 18 10.51 -6.95 -14.38
N LEU A 19 10.13 -7.94 -13.57
CA LEU A 19 9.39 -7.70 -12.34
C LEU A 19 10.25 -6.94 -11.31
N GLY A 20 11.53 -7.28 -11.20
CA GLY A 20 12.49 -6.55 -10.38
C GLY A 20 12.63 -5.08 -10.81
N LEU A 21 12.69 -4.83 -12.13
CA LEU A 21 12.77 -3.47 -12.67
C LEU A 21 11.50 -2.65 -12.38
N LEU A 22 10.32 -3.25 -12.54
CA LEU A 22 9.04 -2.61 -12.21
C LEU A 22 8.94 -2.27 -10.72
N VAL A 23 9.39 -3.17 -9.84
CA VAL A 23 9.47 -2.91 -8.41
C VAL A 23 10.41 -1.74 -8.13
N LEU A 24 11.57 -1.71 -8.77
CA LEU A 24 12.56 -0.64 -8.58
C LEU A 24 12.01 0.74 -8.99
N ILE A 25 11.34 0.82 -10.14
CA ILE A 25 10.75 2.07 -10.65
C ILE A 25 9.57 2.53 -9.77
N SER A 26 8.78 1.58 -9.25
CA SER A 26 7.59 1.91 -8.45
C SER A 26 7.91 2.20 -6.98
N ALA A 27 8.96 1.63 -6.42
CA ALA A 27 9.37 1.78 -5.02
C ALA A 27 9.32 3.21 -4.45
N PRO A 28 9.83 4.27 -5.12
CA PRO A 28 9.75 5.64 -4.57
C PRO A 28 8.30 6.09 -4.34
N PHE A 29 7.37 5.75 -5.24
CA PHE A 29 5.96 6.10 -5.09
C PHE A 29 5.28 5.35 -3.95
N HIS A 30 5.72 4.12 -3.66
CA HIS A 30 5.18 3.35 -2.55
C HIS A 30 5.68 3.85 -1.19
N TRP A 31 6.94 4.26 -1.10
CA TRP A 31 7.46 4.94 0.09
C TRP A 31 6.77 6.27 0.34
N LEU A 32 6.53 7.05 -0.70
CA LEU A 32 5.79 8.30 -0.61
C LEU A 32 4.36 8.05 -0.12
N ALA A 33 3.67 7.03 -0.65
CA ALA A 33 2.35 6.64 -0.17
C ALA A 33 2.37 6.20 1.32
N ILE A 34 3.36 5.43 1.74
CA ILE A 34 3.53 5.04 3.15
C ILE A 34 3.79 6.24 4.04
N ALA A 35 4.59 7.21 3.60
CA ALA A 35 4.82 8.44 4.37
C ALA A 35 3.50 9.18 4.62
N PHE A 36 2.71 9.42 3.57
CA PHE A 36 1.39 10.04 3.72
C PHE A 36 0.44 9.25 4.62
N MET A 37 0.35 7.93 4.42
CA MET A 37 -0.47 7.07 5.27
C MET A 37 0.02 7.05 6.73
N SER A 38 1.32 7.16 6.95
CA SER A 38 1.90 7.23 8.30
C SER A 38 1.57 8.54 9.00
N CYS A 39 1.42 9.65 8.28
CA CYS A 39 0.89 10.89 8.85
C CYS A 39 -0.57 10.73 9.31
N CYS A 40 -1.37 9.94 8.57
CA CYS A 40 -2.77 9.65 8.91
C CYS A 40 -2.91 8.71 10.12
N ARG A 41 -2.26 7.54 10.06
CA ARG A 41 -2.40 6.46 11.07
C ARG A 41 -1.00 5.87 11.39
N PRO A 42 -0.14 6.59 12.12
CA PRO A 42 1.28 6.24 12.28
C PRO A 42 1.49 4.87 12.92
N ARG A 43 0.78 4.59 14.02
CA ARG A 43 0.91 3.32 14.76
C ARG A 43 0.58 2.12 13.90
N LEU A 44 -0.41 2.24 13.03
CA LEU A 44 -0.88 1.14 12.20
C LEU A 44 0.06 0.93 11.01
N VAL A 45 0.46 2.00 10.32
CA VAL A 45 1.26 1.91 9.09
C VAL A 45 2.72 1.56 9.40
N LEU A 46 3.34 2.22 10.38
CA LEU A 46 4.75 1.98 10.72
C LEU A 46 4.96 0.59 11.29
N ALA A 47 4.04 0.10 12.14
CA ALA A 47 4.12 -1.26 12.67
C ALA A 47 4.06 -2.31 11.54
N ARG A 48 3.15 -2.14 10.56
CA ARG A 48 3.04 -3.07 9.42
C ARG A 48 4.26 -2.98 8.51
N ALA A 49 4.78 -1.78 8.26
CA ALA A 49 6.02 -1.59 7.51
C ALA A 49 7.22 -2.29 8.18
N ALA A 50 7.38 -2.13 9.49
CA ALA A 50 8.44 -2.79 10.26
C ALA A 50 8.32 -4.32 10.22
N ILE A 51 7.10 -4.87 10.39
CA ILE A 51 6.87 -6.33 10.32
C ILE A 51 7.21 -6.85 8.92
N CYS A 52 6.74 -6.18 7.86
CA CYS A 52 7.05 -6.60 6.48
C CYS A 52 8.56 -6.52 6.20
N PHE A 53 9.22 -5.47 6.67
CA PHE A 53 10.67 -5.32 6.53
C PHE A 53 11.43 -6.47 7.20
N MET A 54 11.13 -6.73 8.48
CA MET A 54 11.80 -7.79 9.25
C MET A 54 11.53 -9.17 8.67
N ALA A 55 10.31 -9.44 8.20
CA ALA A 55 9.97 -10.72 7.59
C ALA A 55 10.79 -10.98 6.31
N ILE A 56 10.87 -9.99 5.42
CA ILE A 56 11.62 -10.10 4.16
C ILE A 56 13.12 -10.24 4.44
N TRP A 57 13.64 -9.44 5.37
CA TRP A 57 15.04 -9.49 5.77
C TRP A 57 15.41 -10.86 6.37
N LEU A 58 14.59 -11.37 7.30
CA LEU A 58 14.84 -12.65 7.95
C LEU A 58 14.82 -13.82 6.96
N ILE A 59 13.87 -13.83 6.01
CA ILE A 59 13.82 -14.85 4.96
C ILE A 59 15.12 -14.85 4.14
N ALA A 60 15.63 -13.69 3.77
CA ALA A 60 16.86 -13.58 3.01
C ALA A 60 18.09 -14.02 3.81
N VAL A 61 18.16 -13.70 5.10
CA VAL A 61 19.25 -14.15 5.99
C VAL A 61 19.25 -15.67 6.17
N ILE A 62 18.07 -16.30 6.22
CA ILE A 62 17.96 -17.77 6.31
C ILE A 62 18.33 -18.44 4.98
N ALA A 63 17.98 -17.82 3.86
CA ALA A 63 18.15 -18.42 2.54
C ALA A 63 19.56 -18.25 1.93
N LEU A 64 20.36 -17.31 2.42
CA LEU A 64 21.64 -16.92 1.82
C LEU A 64 22.79 -16.97 2.85
N PRO A 65 24.06 -17.04 2.40
CA PRO A 65 25.22 -16.95 3.30
C PRO A 65 25.17 -15.69 4.18
N PRO A 66 25.59 -15.72 5.44
CA PRO A 66 25.25 -14.70 6.44
C PRO A 66 25.66 -13.25 6.07
N VAL A 67 26.81 -13.06 5.43
CA VAL A 67 27.27 -11.72 5.01
C VAL A 67 26.50 -11.23 3.77
N THR A 68 26.28 -12.11 2.79
CA THR A 68 25.60 -11.77 1.55
C THR A 68 24.09 -11.63 1.76
N GLY A 69 23.51 -12.49 2.58
CA GLY A 69 22.09 -12.54 2.91
C GLY A 69 21.60 -11.35 3.71
N THR A 70 22.43 -10.81 4.61
CA THR A 70 22.08 -9.57 5.35
C THR A 70 22.00 -8.37 4.42
N VAL A 71 22.97 -8.19 3.52
CA VAL A 71 22.99 -7.07 2.55
C VAL A 71 21.88 -7.21 1.52
N ILE A 72 21.75 -8.38 0.87
CA ILE A 72 20.70 -8.65 -0.12
C ILE A 72 19.32 -8.54 0.54
N GLY A 73 19.16 -9.10 1.74
CA GLY A 73 17.93 -9.04 2.51
C GLY A 73 17.52 -7.62 2.85
N MET A 74 18.48 -6.76 3.20
CA MET A 74 18.20 -5.36 3.52
C MET A 74 17.75 -4.60 2.28
N LEU A 75 18.43 -4.77 1.14
CA LEU A 75 18.02 -4.17 -0.13
C LEU A 75 16.62 -4.65 -0.54
N LEU A 76 16.38 -5.97 -0.50
CA LEU A 76 15.06 -6.54 -0.81
C LEU A 76 13.98 -5.97 0.12
N ALA A 77 14.23 -5.88 1.41
CA ALA A 77 13.27 -5.34 2.37
C ALA A 77 12.95 -3.86 2.09
N ILE A 78 13.93 -3.04 1.72
CA ILE A 78 13.71 -1.62 1.36
C ILE A 78 12.77 -1.50 0.15
N PHE A 79 12.95 -2.33 -0.88
CA PHE A 79 12.15 -2.23 -2.09
C PHE A 79 10.78 -2.90 -1.96
N LEU A 80 10.73 -4.05 -1.29
CA LEU A 80 9.55 -4.89 -1.25
C LEU A 80 8.64 -4.57 -0.06
N ALA A 81 9.14 -4.18 1.11
CA ALA A 81 8.30 -3.97 2.30
C ALA A 81 7.16 -2.95 2.11
N PRO A 82 7.32 -1.85 1.35
CA PRO A 82 6.25 -0.87 1.18
C PRO A 82 4.99 -1.38 0.48
N TRP A 83 5.13 -2.37 -0.41
CA TRP A 83 4.01 -2.97 -1.13
C TRP A 83 3.02 -3.70 -0.21
N PRO A 84 3.43 -4.78 0.48
CA PRO A 84 2.57 -5.52 1.38
C PRO A 84 2.20 -4.67 2.60
N ALA A 85 3.09 -3.79 3.09
CA ALA A 85 2.77 -2.93 4.22
C ALA A 85 1.62 -1.97 3.91
N ARG A 86 1.63 -1.34 2.72
CA ARG A 86 0.53 -0.48 2.27
C ARG A 86 -0.78 -1.25 2.21
N LEU A 87 -0.80 -2.40 1.54
CA LEU A 87 -2.03 -3.21 1.36
C LEU A 87 -2.56 -3.69 2.71
N TRP A 88 -1.67 -4.19 3.56
CA TRP A 88 -2.05 -4.75 4.86
C TRP A 88 -2.51 -3.67 5.83
N ALA A 89 -1.81 -2.53 5.88
CA ALA A 89 -2.24 -1.39 6.70
C ALA A 89 -3.62 -0.88 6.25
N THR A 90 -3.85 -0.79 4.94
CA THR A 90 -5.12 -0.32 4.38
C THR A 90 -6.27 -1.26 4.71
N GLY A 91 -6.07 -2.57 4.56
CA GLY A 91 -7.05 -3.58 4.97
C GLY A 91 -7.32 -3.59 6.47
N ALA A 92 -6.27 -3.50 7.29
CA ALA A 92 -6.42 -3.46 8.74
C ALA A 92 -7.17 -2.20 9.23
N ALA A 93 -6.90 -1.04 8.62
CA ALA A 93 -7.65 0.19 8.91
C ALA A 93 -9.13 0.04 8.53
N PHE A 94 -9.42 -0.53 7.35
CA PHE A 94 -10.80 -0.76 6.91
C PHE A 94 -11.57 -1.69 7.85
N HIS A 95 -10.93 -2.74 8.38
CA HIS A 95 -11.57 -3.65 9.32
C HIS A 95 -11.68 -3.12 10.75
N ALA A 96 -10.87 -2.12 11.11
CA ALA A 96 -10.91 -1.49 12.42
C ALA A 96 -11.97 -0.38 12.52
N ASP A 97 -12.35 0.22 11.39
CA ASP A 97 -13.30 1.33 11.33
C ASP A 97 -14.77 0.84 11.19
N ASP A 98 -15.69 1.58 11.79
CA ASP A 98 -17.12 1.27 11.78
C ASP A 98 -17.76 1.40 10.39
N ALA A 99 -18.95 0.81 10.21
CA ALA A 99 -19.67 0.85 8.95
C ALA A 99 -19.97 2.30 8.49
N GLU A 100 -20.30 3.20 9.43
CA GLU A 100 -20.56 4.61 9.15
C GLU A 100 -19.31 5.34 8.65
N GLN A 101 -18.15 5.10 9.28
CA GLN A 101 -16.88 5.69 8.86
C GLN A 101 -16.47 5.21 7.46
N ARG A 102 -16.69 3.91 7.18
CA ARG A 102 -16.43 3.36 5.85
C ARG A 102 -17.37 3.91 4.79
N ALA A 103 -18.63 4.15 5.13
CA ALA A 103 -19.60 4.79 4.24
C ALA A 103 -19.18 6.23 3.92
N ALA A 104 -18.85 7.04 4.94
CA ALA A 104 -18.38 8.41 4.74
C ALA A 104 -17.11 8.49 3.88
N ALA A 105 -16.16 7.56 4.08
CA ALA A 105 -14.95 7.46 3.26
C ALA A 105 -15.27 7.08 1.80
N ALA A 106 -16.22 6.17 1.59
CA ALA A 106 -16.66 5.76 0.25
C ALA A 106 -17.37 6.91 -0.48
N ASP A 107 -18.21 7.68 0.21
CA ASP A 107 -18.93 8.81 -0.36
C ASP A 107 -17.98 9.89 -0.85
N ILE A 108 -16.99 10.29 -0.05
CA ILE A 108 -15.97 11.27 -0.47
C ILE A 108 -15.22 10.80 -1.71
N ARG A 109 -14.85 9.51 -1.75
CA ARG A 109 -14.16 8.95 -2.91
C ARG A 109 -15.06 8.95 -4.15
N ASN A 110 -16.32 8.54 -4.01
CA ASN A 110 -17.25 8.47 -5.13
C ASN A 110 -17.59 9.86 -5.67
N ILE A 111 -17.78 10.87 -4.81
CA ILE A 111 -17.97 12.26 -5.23
C ILE A 111 -16.77 12.75 -6.05
N ARG A 112 -15.55 12.43 -5.61
CA ARG A 112 -14.33 12.79 -6.34
C ARG A 112 -14.22 12.05 -7.68
N LEU A 113 -14.55 10.76 -7.72
CA LEU A 113 -14.48 9.98 -8.96
C LEU A 113 -15.53 10.44 -9.97
N GLU A 114 -16.70 10.87 -9.51
CA GLU A 114 -17.74 11.45 -10.34
C GLU A 114 -17.31 12.79 -10.94
N SER A 115 -16.64 13.66 -10.15
CA SER A 115 -16.11 14.93 -10.68
C SER A 115 -14.96 14.71 -11.67
N GLU A 116 -14.20 13.62 -11.54
CA GLU A 116 -13.18 13.19 -12.48
C GLU A 116 -13.76 12.43 -13.70
N GLY A 117 -15.09 12.24 -13.77
CA GLY A 117 -15.77 11.55 -14.88
C GLY A 117 -15.61 10.02 -14.88
N SER A 118 -15.11 9.45 -13.78
CA SER A 118 -14.89 8.02 -13.63
C SER A 118 -16.17 7.29 -13.18
N ARG A 119 -16.44 6.13 -13.80
CA ARG A 119 -17.58 5.25 -13.43
C ARG A 119 -17.22 4.22 -12.36
N LEU A 120 -15.97 4.15 -11.92
CA LEU A 120 -15.49 3.15 -10.98
C LEU A 120 -15.88 3.52 -9.55
N ARG A 121 -17.12 3.26 -9.15
CA ARG A 121 -17.55 3.48 -7.77
C ARG A 121 -16.95 2.44 -6.82
N VAL A 122 -16.57 2.90 -5.65
CA VAL A 122 -16.10 2.05 -4.55
C VAL A 122 -17.26 1.73 -3.61
N THR A 123 -17.27 0.51 -3.09
CA THR A 123 -18.33 0.01 -2.20
C THR A 123 -17.79 -0.24 -0.79
N VAL A 124 -18.66 -0.09 0.21
CA VAL A 124 -18.37 -0.31 1.64
C VAL A 124 -18.12 -1.79 1.99
N ALA A 125 -18.28 -2.69 1.01
CA ALA A 125 -18.11 -4.12 1.20
C ALA A 125 -16.65 -4.59 1.15
N LYS A 126 -15.75 -3.81 0.52
CA LYS A 126 -14.35 -4.24 0.31
C LYS A 126 -13.37 -3.08 0.53
N PRO A 127 -12.17 -3.35 1.07
CA PRO A 127 -11.13 -2.35 1.18
C PRO A 127 -10.62 -1.92 -0.19
N TRP A 128 -10.28 -0.64 -0.34
CA TRP A 128 -9.66 -0.08 -1.55
C TRP A 128 -8.30 0.54 -1.22
N ARG A 129 -7.44 0.69 -2.24
CA ARG A 129 -6.00 0.99 -2.11
C ARG A 129 -5.65 2.30 -1.38
N GLU A 130 -6.60 3.22 -1.25
CA GLU A 130 -6.42 4.57 -0.69
C GLU A 130 -7.40 4.83 0.47
N TYR A 131 -7.93 3.76 1.07
CA TYR A 131 -8.90 3.86 2.16
C TYR A 131 -8.42 4.75 3.31
N ILE A 132 -7.18 4.58 3.79
CA ILE A 132 -6.63 5.37 4.92
C ILE A 132 -6.65 6.87 4.63
N THR A 133 -6.34 7.27 3.39
CA THR A 133 -6.32 8.68 3.01
C THR A 133 -7.72 9.24 2.84
N ASP A 134 -8.65 8.43 2.30
CA ASP A 134 -10.04 8.83 2.13
C ASP A 134 -10.79 8.90 3.47
N SER A 135 -10.48 8.00 4.41
CA SER A 135 -11.07 7.99 5.75
C SER A 135 -10.60 9.17 6.59
N GLU A 136 -9.33 9.57 6.52
CA GLU A 136 -8.89 10.83 7.15
C GLU A 136 -9.51 12.06 6.49
N ARG A 137 -9.70 12.07 5.16
CA ARG A 137 -10.45 13.15 4.50
C ARG A 137 -11.90 13.22 5.01
N ALA A 138 -12.56 12.08 5.16
CA ALA A 138 -13.91 12.01 5.73
C ALA A 138 -13.96 12.54 7.15
N ARG A 139 -12.96 12.20 7.95
CA ARG A 139 -12.81 12.71 9.31
C ARG A 139 -12.58 14.22 9.35
N LEU A 140 -11.76 14.77 8.44
CA LEU A 140 -11.53 16.22 8.39
C LEU A 140 -12.78 16.98 7.95
N VAL A 141 -13.54 16.44 6.99
CA VAL A 141 -14.81 17.03 6.56
C VAL A 141 -15.86 17.00 7.67
N SER A 142 -15.95 15.91 8.44
CA SER A 142 -16.91 15.84 9.55
C SER A 142 -16.55 16.75 10.74
N VAL A 143 -15.26 17.04 10.94
CA VAL A 143 -14.80 18.01 11.96
C VAL A 143 -15.03 19.45 11.52
N TYR A 144 -15.07 19.72 10.20
CA TYR A 144 -15.36 21.05 9.67
C TYR A 144 -16.85 21.39 9.81
N GLN A 145 -17.25 21.92 10.97
CA GLN A 145 -18.52 22.64 11.09
C GLN A 145 -18.38 23.95 10.30
N LEU A 146 -19.20 24.14 9.25
CA LEU A 146 -19.34 25.45 8.61
C LEU A 146 -19.66 26.49 9.70
N PRO A 147 -19.02 27.67 9.69
CA PRO A 147 -19.38 28.73 10.61
C PRO A 147 -20.88 29.00 10.46
N ALA A 148 -21.61 28.85 11.57
CA ALA A 148 -23.04 29.08 11.65
C ALA A 148 -23.33 30.58 11.56
N SER A 149 -23.15 31.18 10.39
CA SER A 149 -23.68 32.51 10.04
C SER A 149 -23.26 32.91 8.62
N PHE A 150 -24.12 32.62 7.65
CA PHE A 150 -24.40 33.62 6.63
C PHE A 150 -25.76 34.21 6.98
N PRO A 151 -25.84 35.49 7.42
CA PRO A 151 -27.11 36.18 7.45
C PRO A 151 -27.64 36.27 6.02
N ARG A 152 -28.93 35.98 5.87
CA ARG A 152 -29.69 36.06 4.62
C ARG A 152 -29.73 37.46 4.05
#